data_AF-A0A093ZVH8-F1
#
_entry.id   AF-A0A093ZVH8-F1
#
_cell.length_a   1.000
_cell.length_b   1.000
_cell.length_c   1.000
_cell.angle_alpha   90.00
_cell.angle_beta   90.00
_cell.angle_gamma   90.00
#
_symmetry.space_group_name_H-M   'P 1'
#
loop_
_entity.id
_entity.type
_entity.pdbx_description
1 polymer ?
#
loop_
_entity_poly.entity_id
_entity_poly.type
_entity_poly.pdbx_seq_one_letter_code
_entity_poly.pdbx_strand_id
1 'polypeptide(L)' 'MASRAANKRLTREYKTISENPPPYVVAHPSESNILEWHYIITGPEKTPYYNGQYWGTLIFPPDYPFAPPAIRMHT' A
#
# COMPACT_ATOMS: atom_id res chain seq x y z
N MET A 1 -14.45 10.05 -3.48
CA MET A 1 -15.08 8.79 -3.03
C MET A 1 -14.74 7.69 -4.03
N ALA A 2 -14.37 6.49 -3.57
CA ALA A 2 -13.99 5.39 -4.46
C ALA A 2 -15.16 4.92 -5.34
N SER A 3 -14.89 4.55 -6.58
CA SER A 3 -15.88 3.81 -7.38
C SER A 3 -16.15 2.43 -6.74
N ARG A 4 -17.33 1.86 -6.97
CA ARG A 4 -17.67 0.51 -6.47
C ARG A 4 -16.70 -0.56 -7.00
N ALA A 5 -16.23 -0.39 -8.23
CA ALA A 5 -15.24 -1.27 -8.84
C ALA A 5 -13.88 -1.15 -8.14
N ALA A 6 -13.40 0.07 -7.91
CA ALA A 6 -12.14 0.32 -7.19
C ALA A 6 -12.20 -0.26 -5.77
N ASN A 7 -13.29 -0.03 -5.03
CA ASN A 7 -13.45 -0.58 -3.69
C ASN A 7 -13.39 -2.12 -3.67
N LYS A 8 -14.13 -2.78 -4.58
CA LYS A 8 -14.11 -4.25 -4.71
C LYS A 8 -12.71 -4.76 -5.06
N ARG A 9 -11.99 -4.05 -5.93
CA ARG A 9 -10.63 -4.41 -6.35
C ARG A 9 -9.65 -4.29 -5.18
N LEU A 10 -9.63 -3.15 -4.49
CA LEU A 10 -8.72 -2.87 -3.37
C LEU A 10 -8.99 -3.78 -2.18
N THR A 11 -10.25 -4.08 -1.87
CA THR A 11 -10.60 -5.05 -0.82
C THR A 11 -10.02 -6.44 -1.11
N ARG A 12 -10.06 -6.87 -2.38
CA ARG A 12 -9.46 -8.16 -2.78
C ARG A 12 -7.94 -8.12 -2.68
N GLU A 13 -7.31 -7.07 -3.16
CA GLU A 13 -5.84 -6.91 -3.08
C GLU A 13 -5.36 -6.89 -1.63
N TYR A 14 -6.08 -6.17 -0.75
CA TYR A 14 -5.77 -6.14 0.66
C TYR A 14 -5.85 -7.53 1.28
N LYS A 15 -6.92 -8.29 1.00
CA LYS A 15 -7.04 -9.68 1.44
C LYS A 15 -5.85 -10.53 0.98
N THR A 16 -5.46 -10.42 -0.29
CA THR A 16 -4.32 -11.17 -0.84
C THR A 16 -3.00 -10.80 -0.17
N ILE A 17 -2.78 -9.51 0.12
CA ILE A 17 -1.59 -9.04 0.84
C ILE A 17 -1.60 -9.52 2.29
N SER A 18 -2.76 -9.55 2.96
CA SER A 18 -2.89 -10.09 4.31
C SER A 18 -2.63 -11.59 4.38
N GLU A 19 -3.10 -12.36 3.38
CA GLU A 19 -2.90 -13.82 3.31
C GLU A 19 -1.47 -14.20 2.88
N ASN A 20 -0.85 -13.38 2.04
CA ASN A 20 0.50 -13.61 1.53
C ASN A 20 1.30 -12.29 1.51
N PRO A 21 1.81 -11.85 2.67
CA PRO A 21 2.50 -10.58 2.77
C PRO A 21 3.80 -10.61 1.97
N PRO A 22 4.06 -9.59 1.12
CA PRO A 22 5.34 -9.47 0.45
C PRO A 22 6.48 -9.34 1.47
N PRO A 23 7.65 -9.93 1.19
CA PRO A 23 8.78 -9.84 2.11
C PRO A 23 9.18 -8.37 2.30
N TYR A 24 9.48 -8.01 3.54
CA TYR A 24 9.92 -6.66 3.94
C TYR A 24 8.91 -5.52 3.71
N VAL A 25 7.65 -5.83 3.37
CA VAL A 25 6.63 -4.81 3.14
C VAL A 25 5.42 -5.08 4.02
N VAL A 26 4.96 -4.04 4.70
CA VAL A 26 3.66 -4.02 5.39
C VAL A 26 2.83 -2.93 4.74
N ALA A 27 1.58 -3.22 4.40
CA ALA A 27 0.67 -2.23 3.82
C ALA A 27 -0.75 -2.43 4.36
N HIS A 28 -1.41 -1.32 4.72
CA HIS A 28 -2.77 -1.32 5.25
C HIS A 28 -3.58 -0.13 4.71
N PRO A 29 -4.85 -0.33 4.31
CA PRO A 29 -5.75 0.76 3.98
C PRO A 29 -6.07 1.59 5.23
N SER A 30 -6.27 2.89 5.05
CA SER A 30 -6.82 3.78 6.06
C SER A 30 -8.26 3.37 6.40
N GLU A 31 -8.61 3.42 7.69
CA GLU A 31 -9.94 3.09 8.18
C GLU A 31 -11.03 4.02 7.62
N SER A 32 -10.66 5.27 7.31
CA SER A 32 -11.58 6.28 6.79
C SER A 32 -11.65 6.32 5.27
N ASN A 33 -10.61 5.82 4.57
CA ASN A 33 -10.49 5.94 3.13
C ASN A 33 -9.71 4.76 2.52
N ILE A 34 -10.43 3.82 1.89
CA ILE A 34 -9.80 2.66 1.22
C ILE A 34 -8.88 3.06 0.04
N LEU A 35 -8.98 4.29 -0.48
CA LEU A 35 -8.07 4.79 -1.53
C LEU A 35 -6.74 5.31 -0.96
N GLU A 36 -6.58 5.35 0.35
CA GLU A 36 -5.34 5.78 1.00
C GLU A 36 -4.81 4.61 1.80
N TRP A 37 -3.60 4.17 1.50
CA TRP A 37 -2.97 3.08 2.24
C TRP A 37 -1.67 3.58 2.84
N HIS A 38 -1.37 3.16 4.06
CA HIS A 38 -0.08 3.34 4.67
C HIS A 38 0.77 2.11 4.41
N TYR A 39 2.05 2.31 4.13
CA TYR A 39 3.00 1.22 4.00
C TYR A 39 4.26 1.48 4.80
N ILE A 40 4.95 0.40 5.16
CA ILE A 40 6.28 0.38 5.73
C ILE A 40 7.12 -0.58 4.88
N ILE A 41 8.28 -0.11 4.44
CA ILE A 41 9.32 -0.92 3.81
C ILE A 41 10.46 -1.08 4.82
N THR A 42 10.82 -2.32 5.12
CA THR A 42 11.98 -2.65 5.94
C THR A 42 13.19 -2.90 5.04
N GLY A 43 14.32 -2.28 5.32
CA GLY A 43 15.53 -2.48 4.52
C GLY A 43 16.07 -3.90 4.64
N PRO A 44 16.28 -4.62 3.52
CA PRO A 44 16.79 -5.99 3.53
C PRO A 44 18.22 -6.10 4.05
N GLU A 45 18.59 -7.30 4.48
CA GLU A 45 19.97 -7.67 4.80
C GLU A 45 20.92 -7.38 3.62
N LYS A 46 22.18 -7.09 3.94
CA LYS A 46 23.24 -6.83 2.95
C LYS A 46 22.99 -5.59 2.06
N THR A 47 22.11 -4.70 2.48
CA THR A 47 21.95 -3.37 1.89
C THR A 47 22.37 -2.29 2.88
N PRO A 48 22.73 -1.07 2.43
CA PRO A 48 22.97 0.07 3.33
C PRO A 48 21.76 0.46 4.19
N TYR A 49 20.58 -0.03 3.81
CA TYR A 49 19.30 0.27 4.45
C TYR A 49 18.91 -0.78 5.49
N TYR A 50 19.74 -1.81 5.72
CA TYR A 50 19.40 -2.93 6.58
C TYR A 50 18.81 -2.48 7.92
N ASN A 51 17.65 -3.05 8.28
CA ASN A 51 16.90 -2.74 9.49
C ASN A 51 16.34 -1.30 9.58
N GLY A 52 16.51 -0.48 8.55
CA GLY A 52 15.82 0.79 8.38
C GLY A 52 14.34 0.58 8.08
N GLN A 53 13.47 1.41 8.64
CA GLN A 53 12.04 1.40 8.37
C GLN A 53 11.64 2.67 7.65
N TYR A 54 11.00 2.51 6.50
CA TYR A 54 10.62 3.61 5.63
C TYR A 54 9.11 3.60 5.46
N TRP A 55 8.45 4.61 6.01
CA TRP A 55 7.00 4.70 5.95
C TRP A 55 6.54 5.64 4.84
N GLY A 56 5.35 5.40 4.32
CA GLY A 56 4.80 6.17 3.22
C GLY A 56 3.30 5.94 3.05
N THR A 57 2.74 6.62 2.07
CA THR A 57 1.33 6.50 1.67
C THR A 57 1.20 6.17 0.19
N LEU A 58 0.28 5.25 -0.13
CA LEU A 58 -0.23 5.00 -1.48
C LEU A 58 -1.59 5.68 -1.62
N ILE A 59 -1.73 6.51 -2.66
CA ILE A 59 -2.98 7.20 -2.97
C ILE A 59 -3.53 6.64 -4.28
N PHE A 60 -4.59 5.86 -4.19
CA PHE A 60 -5.28 5.26 -5.32
C PHE A 60 -6.27 6.27 -5.94
N PRO A 61 -6.31 6.38 -7.27
CA PRO A 61 -7.31 7.21 -7.91
C PRO A 61 -8.69 6.51 -7.87
N PRO A 62 -9.81 7.25 -7.95
CA PRO A 62 -11.16 6.68 -7.86
C PRO A 62 -11.49 5.65 -8.96
N ASP A 63 -10.79 5.71 -10.09
CA ASP A 63 -10.91 4.85 -11.26
C ASP A 63 -9.86 3.72 -11.28
N TYR A 64 -9.15 3.47 -10.18
CA TYR A 64 -8.29 2.29 -10.05
C TYR A 64 -9.07 1.00 -10.42
N PRO A 65 -8.50 0.09 -11.23
CA PRO A 65 -7.09 0.01 -11.67
C PRO A 65 -6.80 0.64 -13.05
N PHE A 66 -7.68 1.47 -13.61
CA PHE A 66 -7.47 2.08 -14.93
C PHE A 66 -6.43 3.20 -14.92
N ALA A 67 -6.18 3.79 -13.76
CA ALA A 67 -5.06 4.70 -13.49
C ALA A 67 -4.22 4.18 -12.30
N PRO A 68 -2.90 4.43 -12.30
CA PRO A 68 -1.99 3.94 -11.27
C PRO A 68 -2.14 4.72 -9.95
N PRO A 69 -1.80 4.11 -8.80
CA PRO A 69 -1.67 4.83 -7.54
C PRO A 69 -0.46 5.76 -7.54
N ALA A 70 -0.56 6.86 -6.81
CA ALA A 70 0.59 7.70 -6.47
C ALA A 70 1.27 7.18 -5.20
N ILE A 71 2.60 7.23 -5.15
CA ILE A 71 3.40 6.84 -3.99
C ILE A 71 4.02 8.10 -3.38
N ARG A 72 3.88 8.27 -2.07
CA ARG A 72 4.57 9.32 -1.32
C ARG A 72 5.32 8.69 -0.14
N MET A 73 6.63 8.89 -0.12
CA MET A 73 7.47 8.54 1.01
C MET A 73 7.43 9.65 2.05
N HIS A 74 7.37 9.28 3.32
CA HIS A 74 7.46 10.22 4.43
C HIS A 74 8.86 10.15 5.05
N THR A 75 9.39 11.31 5.41
CA THR A 75 10.66 11.48 6.14
C THR A 75 10.43 11.53 7.64
#